data_AF-I3UFD6-F1
#
_entry.id   AF-I3UFD6-F1
#
_cell.length_a   1.000
_cell.length_b   1.000
_cell.length_c   1.000
_cell.angle_alpha   90.00
_cell.angle_beta   90.00
_cell.angle_gamma   90.00
#
_symmetry.space_group_name_H-M   'P 1'
#
loop_
_entity.id
_entity.type
_entity.pdbx_description
1 polymer ?
#
loop_
_entity_poly.entity_id
_entity_poly.type
_entity_poly.pdbx_seq_one_letter_code
_entity_poly.pdbx_strand_id
1 'polypeptide(L)'
;MTDGIKPAQVLRDTFLKLDPRIQMRNPVMFVVYVGSLLTALYSIAGFWFSDRSSHGFTIAITLWLWFTVLFANFAEALAEGRSRAQAQSLKGLKNSMMARKYVDPVRRDTLIEVPSETLRKGDVIRADAGQLIAADGEVIEGVATVDESAITGESAPVLRESGGDLCSVTGSTKVLSDYLIIRVVSDPGRVVSGSDDPHGRGRQAPEDPQ
;
A
#
# COMPACT_ATOMS: atom_id res chain seq x y z
N MET A 1 -12.74 -16.77 -5.72
CA MET A 1 -11.25 -16.68 -5.62
C MET A 1 -10.62 -16.22 -6.94
N THR A 2 -11.32 -15.44 -7.77
CA THR A 2 -10.89 -15.06 -9.13
C THR A 2 -11.46 -13.67 -9.48
N ASP A 3 -10.90 -12.58 -8.96
CA ASP A 3 -11.39 -11.23 -9.34
C ASP A 3 -10.34 -10.10 -9.19
N GLY A 4 -9.06 -10.42 -9.38
CA GLY A 4 -7.99 -9.44 -9.21
C GLY A 4 -7.53 -8.74 -10.48
N ILE A 5 -7.71 -9.35 -11.66
CA ILE A 5 -7.02 -8.92 -12.88
C ILE A 5 -8.02 -8.91 -14.03
N LYS A 6 -8.42 -7.71 -14.48
CA LYS A 6 -9.25 -7.56 -15.67
C LYS A 6 -8.38 -7.85 -16.90
N PRO A 7 -8.66 -8.87 -17.72
CA PRO A 7 -7.81 -9.24 -18.86
C PRO A 7 -7.65 -8.08 -19.84
N ALA A 8 -8.68 -7.23 -19.98
CA ALA A 8 -8.63 -6.02 -20.79
C ALA A 8 -7.58 -5.00 -20.33
N GLN A 9 -7.29 -4.91 -19.02
CA GLN A 9 -6.27 -4.00 -18.50
C GLN A 9 -4.86 -4.52 -18.80
N VAL A 10 -4.62 -5.82 -18.64
CA VAL A 10 -3.32 -6.45 -18.96
C VAL A 10 -3.00 -6.33 -20.45
N LEU A 11 -4.00 -6.56 -21.31
CA LEU A 11 -3.89 -6.34 -22.75
C LEU A 11 -3.49 -4.89 -23.05
N ARG A 12 -4.20 -3.90 -22.49
CA ARG A 12 -3.88 -2.49 -22.68
C ARG A 12 -2.46 -2.14 -22.22
N ASP A 13 -2.05 -2.63 -21.05
CA ASP A 13 -0.71 -2.38 -20.51
C ASP A 13 0.39 -3.03 -21.36
N THR A 14 0.11 -4.19 -21.95
CA THR A 14 1.01 -4.85 -22.92
C THR A 14 1.24 -3.97 -24.16
N PHE A 15 0.18 -3.35 -24.68
CA PHE A 15 0.28 -2.42 -25.81
C PHE A 15 0.95 -1.10 -25.43
N LEU A 16 0.73 -0.57 -24.23
CA LEU A 16 1.41 0.64 -23.75
C LEU A 16 2.92 0.42 -23.60
N LYS A 17 3.36 -0.78 -23.19
CA LYS A 17 4.78 -1.15 -23.08
C LYS A 17 5.50 -1.31 -24.43
N LEU A 18 4.79 -1.24 -25.56
CA LEU A 18 5.41 -1.19 -26.89
C LEU A 18 6.06 0.16 -27.21
N ASP A 19 5.84 1.21 -26.40
CA ASP A 19 6.50 2.50 -26.58
C ASP A 19 8.03 2.32 -26.50
N PRO A 20 8.80 2.74 -27.53
CA PRO A 20 10.26 2.61 -27.56
C PRO A 20 10.95 3.23 -26.33
N ARG A 21 10.34 4.24 -25.70
CA ARG A 21 10.88 4.87 -24.47
C ARG A 21 10.85 3.94 -23.26
N ILE A 22 9.87 3.04 -23.18
CA ILE A 22 9.74 2.08 -22.08
C ILE A 22 10.72 0.94 -22.29
N GLN A 23 10.85 0.46 -23.53
CA GLN A 23 11.76 -0.63 -23.86
C GLN A 23 13.22 -0.29 -23.64
N MET A 24 13.64 0.96 -23.81
CA MET A 24 15.01 1.41 -23.51
C MET A 24 15.45 1.14 -22.06
N ARG A 25 14.52 0.94 -21.12
CA ARG A 25 14.85 0.57 -19.74
C ARG A 25 15.23 -0.90 -19.58
N ASN A 26 14.84 -1.76 -20.53
CA ASN A 26 15.18 -3.19 -20.55
C ASN A 26 16.02 -3.50 -21.80
N PRO A 27 17.36 -3.57 -21.68
CA PRO A 27 18.26 -3.66 -22.84
C PRO A 27 18.03 -4.92 -23.67
N VAL A 28 17.65 -6.04 -23.03
CA VAL A 28 17.39 -7.31 -23.73
C VAL A 28 16.14 -7.18 -24.61
N MET A 29 15.05 -6.64 -24.08
CA MET A 29 13.80 -6.45 -24.83
C MET A 29 13.95 -5.44 -25.97
N PHE A 30 14.69 -4.35 -25.73
CA PHE A 30 14.95 -3.33 -26.75
C PHE A 30 15.67 -3.89 -27.98
N VAL A 31 16.70 -4.72 -27.78
CA VAL A 31 17.44 -5.33 -28.89
C VAL A 31 16.53 -6.21 -29.75
N VAL A 32 15.68 -7.02 -29.12
CA VAL A 32 14.71 -7.87 -29.82
C VAL A 32 13.70 -7.03 -30.60
N TYR A 33 13.22 -5.92 -30.04
CA TYR A 33 12.30 -5.01 -30.73
C TYR A 33 12.92 -4.31 -31.93
N VAL A 34 14.15 -3.79 -31.80
CA VAL A 34 14.87 -3.20 -32.94
C VAL A 34 15.10 -4.24 -34.03
N GLY A 35 15.50 -5.46 -33.68
CA GLY A 35 15.62 -6.58 -34.63
C GLY A 35 14.30 -6.94 -35.32
N SER A 36 13.19 -6.95 -34.57
CA SER A 36 11.83 -7.18 -35.08
C SER A 36 11.38 -6.07 -36.04
N LEU A 37 11.76 -4.83 -35.75
CA LEU A 37 11.45 -3.67 -36.58
C LEU A 37 12.25 -3.69 -37.89
N LEU A 38 13.55 -3.98 -37.82
CA LEU A 38 14.41 -4.07 -39.00
C LEU A 38 13.99 -5.22 -39.93
N THR A 39 13.65 -6.39 -39.36
CA THR A 39 13.14 -7.54 -40.13
C THR A 39 11.78 -7.24 -40.75
N ALA A 40 10.89 -6.55 -40.05
CA ALA A 40 9.62 -6.10 -40.61
C ALA A 40 9.81 -5.12 -41.77
N LEU A 41 10.70 -4.13 -41.63
CA LEU A 41 11.03 -3.20 -42.71
C LEU A 41 11.63 -3.92 -43.92
N TYR A 42 12.54 -4.88 -43.68
CA TYR A 42 13.11 -5.70 -44.75
C TYR A 42 12.05 -6.58 -45.43
N SER A 43 11.13 -7.17 -44.67
CA SER A 43 10.01 -7.95 -45.22
C SER A 43 9.07 -7.10 -46.07
N ILE A 44 8.81 -5.85 -45.68
CA ILE A 44 7.99 -4.92 -46.45
C ILE A 44 8.76 -4.45 -47.70
N ALA A 45 10.04 -4.12 -47.57
CA ALA A 45 10.86 -3.70 -48.71
C ALA A 45 11.02 -4.84 -49.75
N GLY A 46 11.18 -6.08 -49.29
CA GLY A 46 11.24 -7.26 -50.15
C GLY A 46 9.98 -7.46 -50.99
N PHE A 47 8.81 -7.05 -50.48
CA PHE A 47 7.56 -7.05 -51.24
C PHE A 47 7.60 -6.12 -52.47
N TRP A 48 8.35 -5.01 -52.38
CA TRP A 48 8.44 -4.01 -53.45
C TRP A 48 9.65 -4.18 -54.37
N PHE A 49 10.77 -4.75 -53.88
CA PHE A 49 12.07 -4.69 -54.56
C PHE A 49 12.77 -6.04 -54.85
N SER A 50 12.33 -7.18 -54.30
CA SER A 50 13.12 -8.43 -54.34
C SER A 50 12.39 -9.66 -54.91
N ASP A 51 13.18 -10.63 -55.38
CA ASP A 51 12.75 -11.87 -56.04
C ASP A 51 11.99 -12.83 -55.10
N ARG A 52 10.98 -13.50 -55.66
CA ARG A 52 9.83 -14.13 -54.98
C ARG A 52 10.16 -15.39 -54.17
N SER A 53 11.42 -15.81 -54.12
CA SER A 53 11.85 -17.15 -53.70
C SER A 53 12.01 -17.33 -52.19
N SER A 54 12.03 -16.26 -51.37
CA SER A 54 12.27 -16.37 -49.91
C SER A 54 11.30 -15.61 -49.00
N HIS A 55 10.27 -14.95 -49.54
CA HIS A 55 9.40 -14.05 -48.76
C HIS A 55 8.67 -14.74 -47.59
N GLY A 56 8.26 -16.01 -47.77
CA GLY A 56 7.55 -16.76 -46.72
C GLY A 56 8.37 -16.96 -45.45
N PHE A 57 9.67 -17.21 -45.59
CA PHE A 57 10.58 -17.42 -44.45
C PHE A 57 10.83 -16.12 -43.68
N THR A 58 11.04 -15.01 -44.38
CA THR A 58 11.24 -13.68 -43.76
C THR A 58 9.99 -13.21 -43.01
N ILE A 59 8.80 -13.42 -43.59
CA ILE A 59 7.52 -13.10 -42.93
C ILE A 59 7.34 -13.96 -41.68
N ALA A 60 7.64 -15.26 -41.75
CA ALA A 60 7.54 -16.15 -40.60
C ALA A 60 8.46 -15.73 -39.44
N ILE A 61 9.72 -15.38 -39.74
CA ILE A 61 10.65 -14.84 -38.72
C ILE A 61 10.13 -13.53 -38.14
N THR A 62 9.66 -12.61 -38.98
CA THR A 62 9.14 -11.32 -38.53
C THR A 62 7.95 -11.50 -37.59
N LEU A 63 6.98 -12.33 -37.96
CA LEU A 63 5.82 -12.63 -37.12
C LEU A 63 6.23 -13.27 -35.79
N TRP A 64 7.21 -14.19 -35.82
CA TRP A 64 7.69 -14.83 -34.61
C TRP A 64 8.42 -13.85 -33.67
N LEU A 65 9.23 -12.96 -34.23
CA LEU A 65 9.90 -11.91 -33.46
C LEU A 65 8.91 -10.92 -32.82
N TRP A 66 7.88 -10.50 -33.56
CA TRP A 66 6.82 -9.68 -32.98
C TRP A 66 6.02 -10.42 -31.91
N PHE A 67 5.77 -11.72 -32.10
CA PHE A 67 5.13 -12.55 -31.10
C PHE A 67 5.95 -12.65 -29.81
N THR A 68 7.27 -12.84 -29.89
CA THR A 68 8.12 -12.93 -28.69
C THR A 68 8.18 -11.60 -27.93
N VAL A 69 8.20 -10.46 -28.62
CA VAL A 69 8.11 -9.13 -27.99
C VAL A 69 6.79 -8.96 -27.25
N LEU A 70 5.67 -9.28 -27.90
CA LEU A 70 4.34 -9.19 -27.29
C LEU A 70 4.21 -10.13 -26.09
N PHE A 71 4.70 -11.35 -26.22
CA PHE A 71 4.65 -12.36 -25.16
C PHE A 71 5.47 -11.94 -23.93
N ALA A 72 6.67 -11.41 -24.13
CA ALA A 72 7.50 -10.95 -23.03
C ALA A 72 6.89 -9.72 -22.33
N ASN A 73 6.35 -8.75 -23.08
CA ASN A 73 5.62 -7.61 -22.51
C ASN A 73 4.39 -8.07 -21.70
N PHE A 74 3.68 -9.08 -22.20
CA PHE A 74 2.53 -9.67 -21.51
C PHE A 74 2.94 -10.39 -20.22
N ALA A 75 4.00 -11.21 -20.26
CA ALA A 75 4.52 -11.90 -19.08
C ALA A 75 4.97 -10.91 -17.99
N GLU A 76 5.62 -9.82 -18.40
CA GLU A 76 6.04 -8.74 -17.50
C GLU A 76 4.83 -8.02 -16.89
N ALA A 77 3.83 -7.68 -17.70
CA ALA A 77 2.58 -7.07 -17.21
C ALA A 77 1.80 -8.00 -16.26
N LEU A 78 1.80 -9.31 -16.52
CA LEU A 78 1.17 -10.30 -15.65
C LEU A 78 1.91 -10.44 -14.31
N ALA A 79 3.25 -10.42 -14.34
CA ALA A 79 4.08 -10.46 -13.14
C ALA A 79 3.89 -9.21 -12.27
N GLU A 80 3.84 -8.02 -12.88
CA GLU A 80 3.57 -6.77 -12.17
C GLU A 80 2.10 -6.65 -11.70
N GLY A 81 1.15 -7.25 -12.42
CA GLY A 81 -0.27 -7.17 -12.08
C GLY A 81 -0.61 -7.75 -10.71
N ARG A 82 0.06 -8.85 -10.31
CA ARG A 82 -0.14 -9.47 -8.99
C ARG A 82 0.42 -8.61 -7.85
N SER A 83 1.58 -7.99 -8.04
CA SER A 83 2.20 -7.15 -7.02
C SER A 83 1.46 -5.81 -6.85
N ARG A 84 0.98 -5.21 -7.94
CA ARG A 84 0.17 -3.98 -7.90
C ARG A 84 -1.17 -4.19 -7.21
N ALA A 85 -1.88 -5.28 -7.50
CA ALA A 85 -3.15 -5.60 -6.87
C ALA A 85 -3.02 -5.79 -5.35
N GLN A 86 -1.96 -6.47 -4.90
CA GLN A 86 -1.71 -6.70 -3.47
C GLN A 86 -1.30 -5.42 -2.73
N ALA A 87 -0.42 -4.60 -3.34
CA ALA A 87 -0.02 -3.31 -2.76
C ALA A 87 -1.17 -2.30 -2.70
N GLN A 88 -2.06 -2.29 -3.70
CA GLN A 88 -3.20 -1.39 -3.74
C GLN A 88 -4.31 -1.80 -2.75
N SER A 89 -4.49 -3.11 -2.51
CA SER A 89 -5.37 -3.60 -1.44
C SER A 89 -4.88 -3.17 -0.05
N LEU A 90 -3.57 -3.23 0.21
CA LEU A 90 -2.99 -2.78 1.48
C LEU A 90 -3.09 -1.27 1.68
N LYS A 91 -2.91 -0.47 0.62
CA LYS A 91 -3.12 0.98 0.65
C LYS A 91 -4.60 1.36 0.85
N GLY A 92 -5.52 0.66 0.19
CA GLY A 92 -6.96 0.92 0.32
C GLY A 92 -7.50 0.67 1.74
N LEU A 93 -6.95 -0.33 2.45
CA LEU A 93 -7.33 -0.61 3.84
C LEU A 93 -6.81 0.46 4.81
N LYS A 94 -5.58 0.97 4.63
CA LYS A 94 -5.04 2.04 5.48
C LYS A 94 -5.69 3.41 5.25
N ASN A 95 -6.15 3.70 4.03
CA ASN A 95 -6.66 5.03 3.65
C ASN A 95 -8.16 5.26 3.92
N SER A 96 -8.90 4.28 4.45
CA SER A 96 -10.38 4.40 4.58
C SER A 96 -10.90 4.66 5.99
N MET A 97 -10.02 4.71 7.01
CA MET A 97 -10.48 4.91 8.38
C MET A 97 -10.85 6.38 8.60
N MET A 98 -12.13 6.63 8.90
CA MET A 98 -12.61 7.94 9.32
C MET A 98 -12.39 8.13 10.82
N ALA A 99 -11.90 9.30 11.20
CA ALA A 99 -11.73 9.73 12.58
C ALA A 99 -12.78 10.78 12.92
N ARG A 100 -13.36 10.70 14.12
CA ARG A 100 -14.22 11.76 14.65
C ARG A 100 -13.34 12.73 15.44
N LYS A 101 -12.98 13.84 14.80
CA LYS A 101 -12.07 14.87 15.33
C LYS A 101 -12.87 16.04 15.90
N TYR A 102 -12.45 16.55 17.05
CA TYR A 102 -12.98 17.80 17.58
C TYR A 102 -12.43 19.00 16.81
N VAL A 103 -13.32 19.92 16.41
CA VAL A 103 -12.92 21.16 15.71
C VAL A 103 -12.04 22.03 16.60
N ASP A 104 -12.43 22.19 17.86
CA ASP A 104 -11.66 22.85 18.90
C ASP A 104 -11.21 21.80 19.95
N PRO A 105 -9.90 21.50 20.04
CA PRO A 105 -9.34 20.55 21.00
C PRO A 105 -9.62 20.86 22.48
N VAL A 106 -9.87 22.13 22.81
CA VAL A 106 -10.07 22.64 24.17
C VAL A 106 -11.55 22.64 24.51
N ARG A 107 -12.41 23.20 23.65
CA ARG A 107 -13.85 23.28 23.91
C ARG A 107 -14.58 21.95 23.72
N ARG A 108 -14.12 21.12 22.77
CA ARG A 108 -14.66 19.79 22.46
C ARG A 108 -16.19 19.76 22.28
N ASP A 109 -16.74 20.80 21.65
CA ASP A 109 -18.18 20.99 21.45
C ASP A 109 -18.69 20.32 20.16
N THR A 110 -17.85 20.30 19.12
CA THR A 110 -18.23 19.90 17.76
C THR A 110 -17.29 18.83 17.24
N LEU A 111 -17.85 17.71 16.78
CA LEU A 111 -17.13 16.63 16.11
C LEU A 111 -17.35 16.70 14.59
N ILE A 112 -16.27 16.49 13.85
CA ILE A 112 -16.28 16.33 12.39
C ILE A 112 -15.65 14.99 12.02
N GLU A 113 -16.15 14.36 10.96
CA GLU A 113 -15.49 13.19 10.38
C GLU A 113 -14.41 13.63 9.40
N VAL A 114 -13.18 13.17 9.63
CA VAL A 114 -12.02 13.44 8.77
C VAL A 114 -11.29 12.12 8.48
N PRO A 115 -10.67 11.96 7.31
CA PRO A 115 -9.82 10.80 7.05
C PRO A 115 -8.64 10.76 8.04
N SER A 116 -8.28 9.58 8.55
CA SER A 116 -7.21 9.41 9.55
C SER A 116 -5.86 9.96 9.08
N GLU A 117 -5.58 9.92 7.78
CA GLU A 117 -4.39 10.50 7.12
C GLU A 117 -4.29 12.04 7.20
N THR A 118 -5.39 12.72 7.51
CA THR A 118 -5.42 14.17 7.69
C THR A 118 -5.17 14.58 9.14
N LEU A 119 -5.19 13.63 10.08
CA LEU A 119 -4.86 13.90 11.48
C LEU A 119 -3.43 14.38 11.60
N ARG A 120 -3.20 15.28 12.55
CA ARG A 120 -1.87 15.79 12.90
C ARG A 120 -1.65 15.68 14.40
N LYS A 121 -0.38 15.68 14.80
CA LYS A 121 -0.02 15.74 16.22
C LYS A 121 -0.73 16.91 16.91
N GLY A 122 -1.35 16.62 18.05
CA GLY A 122 -2.12 17.58 18.85
C GLY A 122 -3.62 17.61 18.56
N ASP A 123 -4.08 16.98 17.47
CA ASP A 123 -5.51 16.80 17.21
C ASP A 123 -6.15 15.97 18.33
N VAL A 124 -7.42 16.23 18.61
CA VAL A 124 -8.20 15.49 19.61
C VAL A 124 -9.34 14.76 18.91
N ILE A 125 -9.41 13.46 19.12
CA ILE A 125 -10.39 12.57 18.49
C ILE A 125 -11.20 11.82 19.54
N ARG A 126 -12.40 11.38 19.17
CA ARG A 126 -13.28 10.55 20.00
C ARG A 126 -13.49 9.18 19.35
N ALA A 127 -13.29 8.13 20.14
CA ALA A 127 -13.63 6.75 19.79
C ALA A 127 -14.68 6.21 20.79
N ASP A 128 -15.81 5.73 20.30
CA ASP A 128 -16.83 5.06 21.13
C ASP A 128 -16.67 3.53 21.02
N ALA A 129 -17.31 2.80 21.93
CA ALA A 129 -17.39 1.34 21.88
C ALA A 129 -17.78 0.82 20.48
N GLY A 130 -17.03 -0.17 20.00
CA GLY A 130 -17.17 -0.77 18.68
C GLY A 130 -16.32 -0.10 17.59
N GLN A 131 -15.75 1.07 17.83
CA GLN A 131 -14.94 1.80 16.86
C GLN A 131 -13.44 1.49 16.97
N LEU A 132 -12.73 1.72 15.87
CA LEU A 132 -11.27 1.66 15.83
C LEU A 132 -10.67 2.99 16.24
N ILE A 133 -9.52 2.93 16.91
CA ILE A 133 -8.71 4.09 17.23
C ILE A 133 -7.97 4.54 15.96
N ALA A 134 -8.21 5.77 15.52
CA ALA A 134 -7.77 6.23 14.20
C ALA A 134 -6.27 6.59 14.10
N ALA A 135 -5.62 6.89 15.23
CA ALA A 135 -4.21 7.25 15.29
C ALA A 135 -3.64 6.94 16.69
N ASP A 136 -2.32 6.80 16.79
CA ASP A 136 -1.64 6.67 18.08
C ASP A 136 -1.83 7.93 18.91
N GLY A 137 -2.02 7.77 20.22
CA GLY A 137 -2.33 8.89 21.08
C GLY A 137 -2.30 8.59 22.56
N GLU A 138 -2.65 9.62 23.32
CA GLU A 138 -2.84 9.56 24.77
C GLU A 138 -4.30 9.86 25.11
N VAL A 139 -4.89 9.03 25.96
CA VAL A 139 -6.24 9.22 26.50
C VAL A 139 -6.21 10.42 27.46
N ILE A 140 -6.99 11.43 27.13
CA ILE A 140 -7.12 12.66 27.92
C ILE A 140 -8.44 12.74 28.69
N GLU A 141 -9.42 11.89 28.34
CA GLU A 141 -10.70 11.76 29.03
C GLU A 141 -11.36 10.42 28.67
N GLY A 142 -12.11 9.85 29.61
CA GLY A 142 -12.82 8.57 29.44
C GLY A 142 -12.04 7.36 29.96
N VAL A 143 -12.75 6.24 30.07
CA VAL A 143 -12.21 4.94 30.50
C VAL A 143 -12.84 3.84 29.66
N ALA A 144 -12.04 3.00 29.03
CA ALA A 144 -12.52 1.95 28.15
C ALA A 144 -11.60 0.74 28.13
N THR A 145 -12.14 -0.42 27.80
CA THR A 145 -11.35 -1.59 27.41
C THR A 145 -11.06 -1.55 25.91
N VAL A 146 -9.84 -1.89 25.53
CA VAL A 146 -9.34 -1.87 24.15
C VAL A 146 -8.81 -3.25 23.77
N ASP A 147 -9.17 -3.69 22.57
CA ASP A 147 -8.64 -4.90 21.94
C ASP A 147 -7.38 -4.54 21.13
N GLU A 148 -6.22 -4.96 21.64
CA GLU A 148 -4.91 -4.77 21.02
C GLU A 148 -4.41 -6.01 20.27
N SER A 149 -5.27 -7.02 20.06
CA SER A 149 -4.92 -8.28 19.38
C SER A 149 -4.34 -8.07 17.98
N ALA A 150 -4.74 -6.99 17.30
CA ALA A 150 -4.21 -6.60 16.00
C ALA A 150 -2.71 -6.25 16.03
N ILE A 151 -2.16 -5.88 17.19
CA ILE A 151 -0.78 -5.43 17.36
C ILE A 151 0.03 -6.43 18.17
N THR A 152 -0.47 -6.84 19.35
CA THR A 152 0.27 -7.70 20.29
C THR A 152 0.04 -9.19 20.05
N GLY A 153 -1.05 -9.55 19.37
CA GLY A 153 -1.48 -10.94 19.19
C GLY A 153 -2.10 -11.58 20.44
N GLU A 154 -2.16 -10.85 21.56
CA GLU A 154 -2.84 -11.28 22.77
C GLU A 154 -4.34 -10.95 22.66
N SER A 155 -5.21 -11.91 23.01
CA SER A 155 -6.66 -11.75 22.86
C SER A 155 -7.36 -11.14 24.09
N ALA A 156 -6.61 -10.80 25.14
CA ALA A 156 -7.17 -10.23 26.36
C ALA A 156 -7.34 -8.70 26.22
N PRO A 157 -8.55 -8.15 26.46
CA PRO A 157 -8.75 -6.71 26.47
C PRO A 157 -7.92 -6.00 27.55
N VAL A 158 -7.35 -4.85 27.22
CA VAL A 158 -6.60 -4.01 28.16
C VAL A 158 -7.39 -2.77 28.53
N LEU A 159 -7.34 -2.36 29.81
CA LEU A 159 -8.00 -1.14 30.28
C LEU A 159 -7.15 0.09 29.93
N ARG A 160 -7.79 1.11 29.38
CA ARG A 160 -7.19 2.42 29.05
C ARG A 160 -8.01 3.52 29.71
N GLU A 161 -7.32 4.42 30.41
CA GLU A 161 -7.93 5.51 31.18
C GLU A 161 -7.11 6.80 31.11
N SER A 162 -7.77 7.93 31.31
CA SER A 162 -7.10 9.23 31.41
C SER A 162 -6.35 9.40 32.73
N GLY A 163 -5.18 10.04 32.69
CA GLY A 163 -4.50 10.56 33.88
C GLY A 163 -3.64 9.57 34.68
N GLY A 164 -3.39 8.37 34.14
CA GLY A 164 -2.51 7.36 34.76
C GLY A 164 -1.49 6.77 33.78
N ASP A 165 -0.80 5.70 34.21
CA ASP A 165 0.20 4.97 33.42
C ASP A 165 -0.43 4.19 32.23
N LEU A 166 -1.77 4.10 32.17
CA LEU A 166 -2.55 3.37 31.16
C LEU A 166 -3.14 4.27 30.06
N CYS A 167 -2.65 5.50 29.91
CA CYS A 167 -3.21 6.47 28.98
C CYS A 167 -2.78 6.28 27.51
N SER A 168 -1.72 5.52 27.23
CA SER A 168 -1.25 5.32 25.85
C SER A 168 -2.17 4.41 25.06
N VAL A 169 -2.48 4.77 23.81
CA VAL A 169 -3.28 3.95 22.89
C VAL A 169 -2.66 3.90 21.51
N THR A 170 -2.77 2.73 20.87
CA THR A 170 -2.22 2.49 19.53
C THR A 170 -3.35 2.54 18.50
N GLY A 171 -3.09 3.17 17.36
CA GLY A 171 -4.02 3.19 16.24
C GLY A 171 -4.30 1.77 15.70
N SER A 172 -5.44 1.60 15.04
CA SER A 172 -5.95 0.32 14.53
C SER A 172 -6.37 -0.70 15.60
N THR A 173 -6.31 -0.35 16.88
CA THR A 173 -6.91 -1.14 17.98
C THR A 173 -8.39 -0.78 18.15
N LYS A 174 -9.18 -1.66 18.76
CA LYS A 174 -10.64 -1.49 18.85
C LYS A 174 -11.10 -1.17 20.26
N VAL A 175 -11.88 -0.11 20.41
CA VAL A 175 -12.56 0.21 21.68
C VAL A 175 -13.71 -0.76 21.89
N LEU A 176 -13.77 -1.42 23.04
CA LEU A 176 -14.79 -2.42 23.37
C LEU A 176 -15.89 -1.89 24.29
N SER A 177 -15.60 -0.91 25.16
CA SER A 177 -16.55 -0.38 26.14
C SER A 177 -16.49 1.15 26.24
N ASP A 178 -17.61 1.78 26.58
CA ASP A 178 -17.75 3.22 26.82
C ASP A 178 -17.16 4.12 25.69
N TYR A 179 -16.29 5.08 26.02
CA TYR A 179 -15.62 5.95 25.06
C TYR A 179 -14.25 6.40 25.55
N LEU A 180 -13.42 6.85 24.60
CA LEU A 180 -12.13 7.50 24.85
C LEU A 180 -12.05 8.81 24.04
N ILE A 181 -11.56 9.86 24.69
CA ILE A 181 -11.08 11.06 24.02
C ILE A 181 -9.55 11.00 24.03
N ILE A 182 -8.97 11.08 22.84
CA ILE A 182 -7.57 10.76 22.59
C ILE A 182 -6.91 11.96 21.93
N ARG A 183 -5.76 12.38 22.46
CA ARG A 183 -4.88 13.36 21.81
C ARG A 183 -3.87 12.64 20.94
N VAL A 184 -3.82 12.99 19.66
CA VAL A 184 -2.90 12.41 18.69
C VAL A 184 -1.46 12.82 19.01
N VAL A 185 -0.55 11.85 19.14
CA VAL A 185 0.86 12.12 19.51
C VAL A 185 1.84 12.04 18.33
N SER A 186 1.45 11.40 17.23
CA SER A 186 2.26 11.20 16.03
C SER A 186 1.56 11.67 14.76
N ASP A 187 2.35 12.11 13.77
CA ASP A 187 1.83 12.37 12.43
C ASP A 187 1.67 11.04 11.65
N PRO A 188 0.71 10.96 10.72
CA PRO A 188 0.45 9.75 9.94
C PRO A 188 1.71 9.18 9.27
N GLY A 189 1.99 7.90 9.53
CA GLY A 189 3.10 7.17 8.90
C GLY A 189 4.45 7.25 9.62
N ARG A 190 4.55 7.94 10.76
CA ARG A 190 5.76 7.92 11.59
C ARG A 190 5.63 6.85 12.68
N VAL A 191 6.31 5.72 12.49
CA VAL A 191 6.45 4.71 13.57
C VAL A 191 7.32 5.34 14.66
N VAL A 192 6.80 5.42 15.88
CA VAL A 192 7.59 5.82 17.05
C VAL A 192 8.63 4.73 17.28
N SER A 193 9.85 4.97 16.81
CA SER A 193 11.00 4.13 17.16
C SER A 193 11.25 4.34 18.65
N GLY A 194 11.47 3.26 19.42
CA GLY A 194 11.58 3.27 20.89
C GLY A 194 12.72 4.11 21.50
N SER A 195 13.33 5.01 20.72
CA SER A 195 14.32 6.00 21.16
C SER A 195 13.72 7.37 21.53
N ASP A 196 12.44 7.62 21.22
CA ASP A 196 11.77 8.92 21.45
C ASP A 196 10.81 8.92 22.66
N ASP A 197 11.00 8.00 23.62
CA ASP A 197 10.27 8.01 24.89
C ASP A 197 10.90 9.00 25.89
N PRO A 198 10.28 10.16 26.18
CA PRO A 198 10.79 11.09 27.20
C PRO A 198 10.66 10.55 28.62
N HIS A 199 10.00 9.41 28.82
CA HIS A 199 9.74 8.77 30.10
C HIS A 199 10.40 7.39 30.25
N GLY A 200 11.48 7.12 29.52
CA GLY A 200 12.20 5.84 29.53
C GLY A 200 12.49 5.28 30.92
N ARG A 201 11.54 4.49 31.45
CA ARG A 201 11.77 3.59 32.58
C ARG A 201 12.55 2.42 32.02
N GLY A 202 13.87 2.44 32.26
CA GLY A 202 14.75 1.32 31.96
C GLY A 202 14.16 0.04 32.55
N ARG A 203 13.89 -0.94 31.67
CA ARG A 203 13.57 -2.30 32.10
C ARG A 203 14.77 -2.82 32.90
N GLN A 204 14.64 -2.91 34.22
CA GLN A 204 15.52 -3.74 35.03
C GLN A 204 15.23 -5.20 34.65
N ALA A 205 16.28 -5.90 34.20
CA ALA A 205 16.24 -7.34 33.97
C ALA A 205 16.01 -8.06 35.32
N PRO A 206 15.33 -9.22 35.33
CA PRO A 206 15.20 -10.01 36.55
C PRO A 206 16.57 -10.60 36.92
N GLU A 207 16.99 -10.39 38.18
CA GLU A 207 18.10 -11.13 38.79
C GLU A 207 17.72 -12.61 38.91
N ASP A 208 18.60 -13.47 38.42
CA ASP A 208 18.49 -14.93 38.48
C ASP A 208 18.75 -15.39 39.93
N PRO A 209 17.92 -16.26 40.53
CA PRO A 209 18.19 -16.79 41.87
C PRO A 209 19.28 -17.87 41.80
N GLN A 210 20.27 -17.78 42.69
CA GLN A 210 21.28 -18.83 42.93
C GLN A 210 20.69 -20.12 43.48
#